data_AF-A0A3A6PRX9-F1
#
_entry.id   AF-A0A3A6PRX9-F1
#
_cell.length_a   1.000
_cell.length_b   1.000
_cell.length_c   1.000
_cell.angle_alpha   90.00
_cell.angle_beta   90.00
_cell.angle_gamma   90.00
#
_symmetry.space_group_name_H-M   'P 1'
#
loop_
_entity.id
_entity.type
_entity.pdbx_description
1 polymer ?
#
loop_
_entity_poly.entity_id
_entity_poly.type
_entity_poly.pdbx_seq_one_letter_code
_entity_poly.pdbx_strand_id
1 'polypeptide(L)'
;MDQKLKQRLEEESNYPSNLKEEMWAKIESQLENGSPFLADSIEGKLNNREQPQGKRRKRTMTIIKATTGLTAAVIAIAAFLALPPGEAFMKSVQNWFAPEKKIEVEVEGNKEETNGQVHVNEESRYAIYYDKERYKLIQQDGKDVITTIEPLPEPYPQVSLTIEQDVDALPEKLAADIAGKLTDQFAEVRDIEKVSEPVKGYRIHAINGHDRLSEVITVYVTSNERQGSFILTMNYFLEAAEGHGARFTQTLEQFKVLAEE
;
A
#
# COMPACT_ATOMS: atom_id res chain seq x y z
N MET A 1 7.62 5.33 -33.33
CA MET A 1 7.98 5.57 -31.92
C MET A 1 7.22 6.77 -31.42
N ASP A 2 6.65 6.69 -30.22
CA ASP A 2 5.51 7.50 -29.78
C ASP A 2 5.93 8.90 -29.28
N GLN A 3 5.98 9.87 -30.21
CA GLN A 3 6.35 11.26 -29.93
C GLN A 3 5.47 11.92 -28.86
N LYS A 4 4.23 11.43 -28.67
CA LYS A 4 3.31 11.95 -27.66
C LYS A 4 3.75 11.61 -26.24
N LEU A 5 4.36 10.45 -26.03
CA LEU A 5 4.88 10.04 -24.73
C LEU A 5 6.09 10.89 -24.34
N LYS A 6 6.96 11.18 -25.34
CA LYS A 6 8.10 12.07 -25.18
C LYS A 6 7.71 13.46 -24.72
N GLN A 7 6.76 14.03 -25.44
CA GLN A 7 6.24 15.36 -25.16
C GLN A 7 5.60 15.47 -23.77
N ARG A 8 4.84 14.45 -23.33
CA ARG A 8 4.22 14.45 -21.98
C ARG A 8 5.23 14.36 -20.85
N LEU A 9 6.27 13.52 -20.95
CA LEU A 9 7.31 13.48 -19.92
C LEU A 9 8.10 14.79 -19.87
N GLU A 10 8.31 15.45 -21.01
CA GLU A 10 8.97 16.74 -21.07
C GLU A 10 8.10 17.87 -20.49
N GLU A 11 6.80 17.87 -20.75
CA GLU A 11 5.86 18.91 -20.31
C GLU A 11 5.40 18.74 -18.85
N GLU A 12 5.21 17.51 -18.37
CA GLU A 12 4.53 17.24 -17.09
C GLU A 12 5.49 16.84 -15.95
N SER A 13 6.78 16.57 -16.24
CA SER A 13 7.76 16.23 -15.20
C SER A 13 8.62 17.41 -14.75
N ASN A 14 8.86 17.51 -13.44
CA ASN A 14 9.71 18.55 -12.83
C ASN A 14 11.21 18.19 -12.82
N TYR A 15 11.65 17.21 -13.61
CA TYR A 15 13.06 16.83 -13.65
C TYR A 15 13.93 17.86 -14.41
N PRO A 16 15.22 18.00 -14.07
CA PRO A 16 16.17 18.77 -14.87
C PRO A 16 16.32 18.21 -16.29
N SER A 17 16.52 19.07 -17.30
CA SER A 17 16.51 18.66 -18.72
C SER A 17 17.52 17.56 -19.07
N ASN A 18 18.71 17.58 -18.44
CA ASN A 18 19.74 16.55 -18.62
C ASN A 18 19.32 15.17 -18.07
N LEU A 19 18.56 15.15 -16.98
CA LEU A 19 17.99 13.92 -16.42
C LEU A 19 16.86 13.38 -17.29
N LYS A 20 16.03 14.27 -17.88
CA LYS A 20 14.99 13.84 -18.83
C LYS A 20 15.60 13.16 -20.06
N GLU A 21 16.68 13.71 -20.60
CA GLU A 21 17.38 13.12 -21.75
C GLU A 21 18.00 11.75 -21.43
N GLU A 22 18.62 11.60 -20.25
CA GLU A 22 19.20 10.33 -19.81
C GLU A 22 18.11 9.26 -19.56
N MET A 23 16.99 9.66 -18.95
CA MET A 23 15.82 8.78 -18.78
C MET A 23 15.25 8.34 -20.13
N TRP A 24 15.14 9.26 -21.10
CA TRP A 24 14.66 8.96 -22.44
C TRP A 24 15.57 7.99 -23.19
N ALA A 25 16.89 8.23 -23.19
CA ALA A 25 17.85 7.34 -23.83
C ALA A 25 17.82 5.93 -23.23
N LYS A 26 17.59 5.83 -21.90
CA LYS A 26 17.48 4.55 -21.21
C LYS A 26 16.17 3.82 -21.54
N ILE A 27 15.04 4.53 -21.64
CA ILE A 27 13.75 3.98 -22.06
C ILE A 27 13.83 3.43 -23.48
N GLU A 28 14.41 4.19 -24.41
CA GLU A 28 14.53 3.81 -25.82
C GLU A 28 15.43 2.57 -26.00
N SER A 29 16.58 2.54 -25.32
CA SER A 29 17.49 1.39 -25.33
C SER A 29 16.86 0.12 -24.73
N GLN A 30 15.93 0.25 -23.77
CA GLN A 30 15.28 -0.89 -23.13
C GLN A 30 14.10 -1.42 -23.95
N LEU A 31 13.36 -0.55 -24.65
CA LEU A 31 12.31 -0.94 -25.59
C LEU A 31 12.84 -1.75 -26.77
N GLU A 32 14.06 -1.45 -27.23
CA GLU A 32 14.73 -2.21 -28.29
C GLU A 32 15.28 -3.56 -27.81
N ASN A 33 15.64 -3.67 -26.52
CA ASN A 33 16.33 -4.84 -25.95
C ASN A 33 15.45 -5.73 -25.05
N GLY A 34 14.16 -5.40 -24.85
CA GLY A 34 13.14 -6.26 -24.24
C GLY A 34 13.44 -6.75 -22.82
N SER A 35 14.22 -6.02 -22.02
CA SER A 35 14.64 -6.44 -20.67
C SER A 35 13.94 -5.63 -19.57
N PRO A 36 13.50 -6.26 -18.45
CA PRO A 36 12.82 -5.57 -17.36
C PRO A 36 13.78 -4.66 -16.56
N PHE A 37 13.23 -3.54 -16.06
CA PHE A 37 13.94 -2.53 -15.30
C PHE A 37 14.41 -3.09 -13.95
N LEU A 38 15.72 -3.32 -13.78
CA LEU A 38 16.32 -3.54 -12.46
C LEU A 38 16.65 -2.17 -11.84
N ALA A 39 15.93 -1.79 -10.79
CA ALA A 39 16.10 -0.54 -10.05
C ALA A 39 17.38 -0.49 -9.18
N ASP A 40 18.42 -1.24 -9.53
CA ASP A 40 19.64 -1.40 -8.72
C ASP A 40 20.80 -0.47 -9.14
N SER A 41 20.52 0.59 -9.91
CA SER A 41 21.60 1.41 -10.50
C SER A 41 21.54 2.93 -10.24
N ILE A 42 20.74 3.41 -9.29
CA ILE A 42 20.71 4.85 -8.94
C ILE A 42 21.32 5.17 -7.56
N GLU A 43 21.75 4.18 -6.77
CA GLU A 43 22.48 4.44 -5.50
C GLU A 43 24.01 4.60 -5.67
N GLY A 44 24.49 4.73 -6.89
CA GLY A 44 25.93 4.74 -7.18
C GLY A 44 26.56 6.12 -7.29
N LYS A 45 26.35 7.09 -6.37
CA LYS A 45 27.19 8.31 -6.29
C LYS A 45 27.04 9.25 -5.08
N LEU A 46 26.81 8.74 -3.88
CA LEU A 46 27.04 9.55 -2.66
C LEU A 46 27.68 8.70 -1.56
N ASN A 47 29.01 8.57 -1.61
CA ASN A 47 29.88 8.68 -0.43
C ASN A 47 31.33 8.35 -0.79
N ASN A 48 32.17 9.38 -0.81
CA ASN A 48 33.61 9.23 -0.71
C ASN A 48 34.08 10.22 0.36
N ARG A 49 34.34 9.73 1.58
CA ARG A 49 35.46 10.16 2.44
C ARG A 49 35.54 9.36 3.74
N GLU A 50 36.57 8.53 3.78
CA GLU A 50 37.54 8.31 4.86
C GLU A 50 37.08 7.73 6.20
N GLN A 51 37.51 6.47 6.43
CA GLN A 51 37.66 5.85 7.74
C GLN A 51 38.74 6.56 8.58
N PRO A 52 38.73 6.33 9.91
CA PRO A 52 39.88 5.60 10.45
C PRO A 52 39.54 4.50 11.48
N GLN A 53 40.49 3.57 11.55
CA GLN A 53 40.55 2.32 12.32
C GLN A 53 40.64 2.49 13.84
N GLY A 54 40.12 1.51 14.61
CA GLY A 54 40.38 1.43 16.05
C GLY A 54 39.89 0.19 16.81
N LYS A 55 40.73 -0.86 16.83
CA LYS A 55 41.01 -1.85 17.92
C LYS A 55 39.90 -2.71 18.59
N ARG A 56 40.20 -4.03 18.57
CA ARG A 56 39.60 -5.22 19.22
C ARG A 56 39.24 -5.13 20.72
N ARG A 57 38.16 -5.83 21.12
CA ARG A 57 38.16 -6.76 22.29
C ARG A 57 37.01 -7.80 22.24
N LYS A 58 37.33 -9.05 22.57
CA LYS A 58 36.41 -10.22 22.73
C LYS A 58 35.86 -10.28 24.16
N ARG A 59 34.57 -10.66 24.34
CA ARG A 59 34.09 -11.87 25.08
C ARG A 59 32.58 -11.84 25.40
N THR A 60 31.95 -13.01 25.22
CA THR A 60 30.83 -13.66 25.99
C THR A 60 29.47 -12.95 26.07
N MET A 61 28.28 -13.57 26.06
CA MET A 61 27.73 -14.92 25.82
C MET A 61 26.19 -14.67 25.80
N THR A 62 25.46 -15.37 24.92
CA THR A 62 24.05 -15.81 25.03
C THR A 62 22.96 -14.82 25.51
N ILE A 63 21.98 -14.54 24.64
CA ILE A 63 20.55 -14.88 24.81
C ILE A 63 19.95 -14.91 23.40
N ILE A 64 19.22 -16.00 23.15
CA ILE A 64 18.58 -16.38 21.88
C ILE A 64 17.66 -15.25 21.44
N LYS A 65 18.05 -14.52 20.40
CA LYS A 65 17.17 -13.58 19.71
C LYS A 65 16.24 -14.39 18.81
N ALA A 66 14.96 -14.12 18.98
CA ALA A 66 13.86 -14.65 18.20
C ALA A 66 14.25 -14.71 16.72
N THR A 67 14.14 -15.91 16.18
CA THR A 67 14.14 -16.19 14.75
C THR A 67 12.86 -15.62 14.15
N THR A 68 12.77 -14.30 14.00
CA THR A 68 11.92 -13.72 12.97
C THR A 68 12.80 -13.66 11.75
N GLY A 69 12.69 -14.70 10.92
CA GLY A 69 13.31 -14.71 9.60
C GLY A 69 12.99 -13.39 8.93
N LEU A 70 14.03 -12.73 8.40
CA LEU A 70 13.87 -11.65 7.44
C LEU A 70 13.18 -12.27 6.22
N THR A 71 11.86 -12.38 6.26
CA THR A 71 11.09 -12.45 5.03
C THR A 71 11.37 -11.13 4.34
N ALA A 72 12.03 -11.20 3.20
CA ALA A 72 12.40 -10.03 2.43
C ALA A 72 11.09 -9.34 2.02
N ALA A 73 10.74 -8.27 2.73
CA ALA A 73 9.65 -7.39 2.35
C ALA A 73 10.03 -6.76 1.00
N VAL A 74 9.33 -7.14 -0.06
CA VAL A 74 9.49 -6.49 -1.36
C VAL A 74 8.69 -5.19 -1.29
N ILE A 75 9.38 -4.06 -1.35
CA ILE A 75 8.74 -2.76 -1.54
C ILE A 75 8.25 -2.72 -2.98
N ALA A 76 6.96 -2.96 -3.18
CA ALA A 76 6.34 -2.85 -4.48
C ALA A 76 6.15 -1.36 -4.81
N ILE A 77 7.17 -0.77 -5.43
CA ILE A 77 6.99 0.49 -6.17
C ILE A 77 6.18 0.12 -7.41
N ALA A 78 4.94 0.60 -7.46
CA ALA A 78 3.95 0.14 -8.42
C ALA A 78 4.48 0.12 -9.85
N ALA A 79 4.33 -1.06 -10.44
CA ALA A 79 4.74 -1.50 -11.76
C ALA A 79 4.00 -0.80 -12.91
N PHE A 80 3.49 0.43 -12.76
CA PHE A 80 2.67 1.09 -13.78
C PHE A 80 3.37 1.23 -15.14
N LEU A 81 4.71 1.26 -15.16
CA LEU A 81 5.53 1.38 -16.36
C LEU A 81 6.07 0.04 -16.89
N ALA A 82 5.94 -1.06 -16.14
CA ALA A 82 6.53 -2.36 -16.48
C ALA A 82 5.51 -3.38 -17.03
N LEU A 83 4.22 -3.03 -17.06
CA LEU A 83 3.18 -3.94 -17.53
C LEU A 83 3.21 -4.07 -19.06
N PRO A 84 3.12 -5.29 -19.61
CA PRO A 84 3.19 -5.51 -21.04
C PRO A 84 2.04 -4.76 -21.74
N PRO A 85 2.34 -3.86 -22.69
CA PRO A 85 1.32 -3.16 -23.45
C PRO A 85 0.58 -4.17 -24.34
N GLY A 86 -0.64 -4.58 -23.97
CA GLY A 86 -1.41 -5.53 -24.77
C GLY A 86 -2.71 -6.06 -24.18
N GLU A 87 -2.89 -6.03 -22.85
CA GLU A 87 -4.08 -6.62 -22.23
C GLU A 87 -5.22 -5.60 -22.05
N ALA A 88 -6.48 -6.05 -22.21
CA ALA A 88 -7.67 -5.22 -21.95
C ALA A 88 -7.69 -4.66 -20.51
N PHE A 89 -7.12 -5.43 -19.58
CA PHE A 89 -6.82 -5.01 -18.21
C PHE A 89 -6.06 -3.68 -18.15
N MET A 90 -5.01 -3.50 -18.96
CA MET A 90 -4.21 -2.26 -18.97
C MET A 90 -4.98 -1.05 -19.47
N LYS A 91 -5.91 -1.22 -20.40
CA LYS A 91 -6.78 -0.11 -20.83
C LYS A 91 -7.73 0.30 -19.72
N SER A 92 -8.30 -0.65 -18.97
CA SER A 92 -9.18 -0.33 -17.83
C SER A 92 -8.41 0.45 -16.75
N VAL A 93 -7.19 0.03 -16.43
CA VAL A 93 -6.32 0.70 -15.45
C VAL A 93 -5.88 2.08 -15.95
N GLN A 94 -5.35 2.20 -17.18
CA GLN A 94 -4.89 3.48 -17.74
C GLN A 94 -6.02 4.51 -17.90
N ASN A 95 -7.24 4.07 -18.17
CA ASN A 95 -8.38 4.97 -18.32
C ASN A 95 -8.84 5.57 -16.98
N TRP A 96 -8.57 4.89 -15.86
CA TRP A 96 -9.11 5.27 -14.54
C TRP A 96 -8.03 5.80 -13.61
N PHE A 97 -6.76 5.43 -13.82
CA PHE A 97 -5.66 5.71 -12.93
C PHE A 97 -4.53 6.47 -13.63
N ALA A 98 -4.33 7.73 -13.24
CA ALA A 98 -3.07 8.42 -13.46
C ALA A 98 -1.99 7.85 -12.50
N PRO A 99 -0.70 7.80 -12.89
CA PRO A 99 0.36 7.29 -12.01
C PRO A 99 0.39 8.01 -10.64
N GLU A 100 0.16 9.32 -10.68
CA GLU A 100 0.03 10.17 -9.49
C GLU A 100 -1.23 11.02 -9.60
N LYS A 101 -1.90 11.23 -8.47
CA LYS A 101 -3.13 12.01 -8.36
C LYS A 101 -3.14 12.78 -7.05
N LYS A 102 -3.62 14.02 -7.08
CA LYS A 102 -3.92 14.76 -5.85
C LYS A 102 -5.14 14.17 -5.15
N ILE A 103 -4.98 13.89 -3.88
CA ILE A 103 -6.01 13.33 -3.01
C ILE A 103 -6.35 14.37 -1.96
N GLU A 104 -7.62 14.78 -1.89
CA GLU A 104 -8.12 15.57 -0.77
C GLU A 104 -8.48 14.63 0.39
N VAL A 105 -7.98 14.94 1.58
CA VAL A 105 -8.30 14.23 2.84
C VAL A 105 -8.80 15.24 3.85
N GLU A 106 -9.89 14.93 4.56
CA GLU A 106 -10.32 15.69 5.72
C GLU A 106 -9.81 15.03 7.01
N VAL A 107 -9.04 15.78 7.80
CA VAL A 107 -8.32 15.29 8.99
C VAL A 107 -8.48 16.34 10.08
N GLU A 108 -9.01 15.94 11.23
CA GLU A 108 -9.24 16.86 12.37
C GLU A 108 -10.02 18.13 11.95
N GLY A 109 -10.95 18.01 10.98
CA GLY A 109 -11.74 19.11 10.44
C GLY A 109 -11.03 20.04 9.46
N ASN A 110 -9.78 19.73 9.07
CA ASN A 110 -9.02 20.46 8.06
C ASN A 110 -8.90 19.66 6.76
N LYS A 111 -8.97 20.34 5.62
CA LYS A 111 -8.69 19.73 4.32
C LYS A 111 -7.20 19.77 4.02
N GLU A 112 -6.63 18.62 3.68
CA GLU A 112 -5.26 18.46 3.23
C GLU A 112 -5.24 17.89 1.80
N GLU A 113 -4.32 18.36 0.96
CA GLU A 113 -4.00 17.72 -0.31
C GLU A 113 -2.75 16.85 -0.14
N THR A 114 -2.82 15.59 -0.60
CA THR A 114 -1.70 14.65 -0.58
C THR A 114 -1.42 14.12 -1.99
N ASN A 115 -0.18 13.70 -2.23
CA ASN A 115 0.19 13.05 -3.47
C ASN A 115 -0.10 11.54 -3.37
N GLY A 116 -1.10 11.09 -4.11
CA GLY A 116 -1.44 9.67 -4.21
C GLY A 116 -0.55 8.94 -5.21
N GLN A 117 -0.14 7.72 -4.87
CA GLN A 117 0.43 6.74 -5.80
C GLN A 117 -0.56 5.61 -6.02
N VAL A 118 -0.78 5.24 -7.28
CA VAL A 118 -1.58 4.04 -7.60
C VAL A 118 -0.76 2.79 -7.34
N HIS A 119 -1.36 1.81 -6.67
CA HIS A 119 -0.94 0.41 -6.67
C HIS A 119 -1.95 -0.41 -7.45
N VAL A 120 -1.46 -1.34 -8.25
CA VAL A 120 -2.27 -2.29 -9.03
C VAL A 120 -1.76 -3.68 -8.69
N ASN A 121 -2.66 -4.52 -8.16
CA ASN A 121 -2.38 -5.93 -7.95
C ASN A 121 -3.08 -6.72 -9.05
N GLU A 122 -2.30 -7.24 -9.99
CA GLU A 122 -2.82 -7.98 -11.15
C GLU A 122 -3.38 -9.34 -10.77
N GLU A 123 -2.73 -10.03 -9.83
CA GLU A 123 -3.13 -11.35 -9.36
C GLU A 123 -4.50 -11.29 -8.67
N SER A 124 -4.65 -10.38 -7.71
CA SER A 124 -5.90 -10.19 -6.99
C SER A 124 -6.93 -9.33 -7.73
N ARG A 125 -6.53 -8.66 -8.83
CA ARG A 125 -7.37 -7.83 -9.71
C ARG A 125 -8.01 -6.62 -9.01
N TYR A 126 -7.18 -5.79 -8.40
CA TYR A 126 -7.64 -4.51 -7.85
C TYR A 126 -6.62 -3.39 -8.07
N ALA A 127 -7.10 -2.16 -7.94
CA ALA A 127 -6.26 -0.96 -7.86
C ALA A 127 -6.67 -0.09 -6.67
N ILE A 128 -5.69 0.61 -6.10
CA ILE A 128 -5.90 1.54 -4.98
C ILE A 128 -4.90 2.68 -5.05
N TYR A 129 -5.33 3.89 -4.71
CA TYR A 129 -4.40 4.98 -4.45
C TYR A 129 -4.10 5.08 -2.96
N TYR A 130 -2.83 5.29 -2.62
CA TYR A 130 -2.41 5.59 -1.25
C TYR A 130 -1.51 6.81 -1.20
N ASP A 131 -1.50 7.52 -0.07
CA ASP A 131 -0.61 8.67 0.16
C ASP A 131 0.85 8.22 0.29
N LYS A 132 1.64 8.46 -0.77
CA LYS A 132 3.06 8.04 -0.86
C LYS A 132 3.99 8.87 0.02
N GLU A 133 3.52 9.99 0.56
CA GLU A 133 4.33 10.85 1.44
C GLU A 133 4.30 10.35 2.89
N ARG A 134 3.30 9.54 3.25
CA ARG A 134 3.12 9.03 4.63
C ARG A 134 3.23 7.53 4.73
N TYR A 135 2.82 6.82 3.68
CA TYR A 135 2.74 5.38 3.69
C TYR A 135 3.63 4.76 2.61
N LYS A 136 4.02 3.52 2.89
CA LYS A 136 4.63 2.59 1.95
C LYS A 136 3.75 1.36 1.83
N LEU A 137 3.81 0.71 0.68
CA LEU A 137 3.17 -0.58 0.45
C LEU A 137 4.20 -1.71 0.53
N ILE A 138 3.87 -2.75 1.29
CA ILE A 138 4.68 -3.97 1.43
C ILE A 138 3.82 -5.16 0.98
N GLN A 139 4.36 -5.98 0.09
CA GLN A 139 3.73 -7.25 -0.28
C GLN A 139 4.34 -8.37 0.56
N GLN A 140 3.50 -9.11 1.27
CA GLN A 140 3.93 -10.24 2.10
C GLN A 140 2.81 -11.28 2.22
N ASP A 141 3.16 -12.56 2.09
CA ASP A 141 2.25 -13.69 2.29
C ASP A 141 0.92 -13.60 1.50
N GLY A 142 0.99 -13.09 0.26
CA GLY A 142 -0.19 -12.91 -0.60
C GLY A 142 -1.09 -11.73 -0.20
N LYS A 143 -0.59 -10.83 0.64
CA LYS A 143 -1.29 -9.63 1.11
C LYS A 143 -0.53 -8.38 0.74
N ASP A 144 -1.26 -7.31 0.52
CA ASP A 144 -0.70 -5.97 0.39
C ASP A 144 -0.96 -5.19 1.68
N VAL A 145 0.09 -4.63 2.26
CA VAL A 145 0.04 -3.90 3.54
C VAL A 145 0.53 -2.46 3.31
N ILE A 146 -0.38 -1.51 3.46
CA ILE A 146 -0.08 -0.08 3.47
C ILE A 146 0.18 0.32 4.92
N THR A 147 1.40 0.74 5.24
CA THR A 147 1.82 1.14 6.59
C THR A 147 2.73 2.37 6.53
N THR A 148 3.04 2.98 7.67
CA THR A 148 3.85 4.22 7.69
C THR A 148 5.24 3.99 7.10
N ILE A 149 5.77 5.00 6.40
CA ILE A 149 7.13 4.95 5.83
C ILE A 149 8.14 4.67 6.94
N GLU A 150 8.08 5.50 7.99
CA GLU A 150 8.83 5.33 9.22
C GLU A 150 7.92 4.67 10.28
N PRO A 151 8.37 3.62 10.97
CA PRO A 151 7.64 3.05 12.09
C PRO A 151 7.38 4.12 13.16
N LEU A 152 6.22 4.05 13.79
CA LEU A 152 5.93 4.92 14.93
C LEU A 152 6.88 4.59 16.09
N PRO A 153 7.37 5.59 16.84
CA PRO A 153 8.25 5.35 17.97
C PRO A 153 7.49 4.65 19.11
N GLU A 154 8.20 3.88 19.92
CA GLU A 154 7.62 3.36 21.17
C GLU A 154 7.09 4.51 22.05
N PRO A 155 5.92 4.38 22.69
CA PRO A 155 5.11 3.16 22.84
C PRO A 155 3.94 3.05 21.84
N TYR A 156 3.96 3.76 20.71
CA TYR A 156 2.82 3.82 19.81
C TYR A 156 2.62 2.50 19.06
N PRO A 157 1.39 1.93 19.08
CA PRO A 157 1.07 0.74 18.30
C PRO A 157 1.27 0.96 16.80
N GLN A 158 1.50 -0.12 16.07
CA GLN A 158 1.60 -0.07 14.61
C GLN A 158 0.25 0.32 13.99
N VAL A 159 0.33 0.98 12.83
CA VAL A 159 -0.84 1.34 12.03
C VAL A 159 -0.70 0.75 10.63
N SER A 160 -1.78 0.19 10.11
CA SER A 160 -1.79 -0.40 8.77
C SER A 160 -3.18 -0.48 8.16
N LEU A 161 -3.20 -0.53 6.83
CA LEU A 161 -4.31 -1.02 6.02
C LEU A 161 -3.82 -2.28 5.29
N THR A 162 -4.40 -3.42 5.60
CA THR A 162 -4.10 -4.71 4.96
C THR A 162 -5.20 -5.06 3.97
N ILE A 163 -4.80 -5.49 2.78
CA ILE A 163 -5.67 -5.94 1.70
C ILE A 163 -5.34 -7.40 1.41
N GLU A 164 -6.33 -8.25 1.56
CA GLU A 164 -6.25 -9.68 1.24
C GLU A 164 -7.53 -10.14 0.53
N GLN A 165 -7.46 -11.29 -0.14
CA GLN A 165 -8.57 -11.84 -0.91
C GLN A 165 -8.83 -13.29 -0.50
N ASP A 166 -10.11 -13.61 -0.28
CA ASP A 166 -10.61 -14.98 -0.17
C ASP A 166 -11.41 -15.28 -1.44
N VAL A 167 -10.95 -16.23 -2.25
CA VAL A 167 -11.56 -16.53 -3.55
C VAL A 167 -12.78 -17.44 -3.46
N ASP A 168 -13.03 -18.05 -2.29
CA ASP A 168 -14.01 -19.11 -2.09
C ASP A 168 -15.15 -18.70 -1.14
N ALA A 169 -15.05 -17.54 -0.48
CA ALA A 169 -16.05 -17.06 0.47
C ALA A 169 -16.77 -15.79 0.01
N LEU A 170 -18.10 -15.82 0.10
CA LEU A 170 -18.96 -14.66 -0.14
C LEU A 170 -18.89 -13.65 1.02
N PRO A 171 -19.10 -12.33 0.77
CA PRO A 171 -18.84 -11.30 1.77
C PRO A 171 -19.61 -11.44 3.08
N GLU A 172 -20.88 -11.87 3.01
CA GLU A 172 -21.75 -11.99 4.18
C GLU A 172 -21.28 -13.08 5.15
N LYS A 173 -20.96 -14.26 4.60
CA LYS A 173 -20.46 -15.39 5.39
C LYS A 173 -19.11 -15.04 6.01
N LEU A 174 -18.21 -14.46 5.21
CA LEU A 174 -16.87 -14.12 5.65
C LEU A 174 -16.89 -13.01 6.72
N ALA A 175 -17.78 -12.03 6.60
CA ALA A 175 -18.01 -11.02 7.63
C ALA A 175 -18.46 -11.64 8.97
N ALA A 176 -19.37 -12.62 8.93
CA ALA A 176 -19.81 -13.34 10.13
C ALA A 176 -18.67 -14.15 10.78
N ASP A 177 -17.88 -14.86 9.96
CA ASP A 177 -16.72 -15.63 10.45
C ASP A 177 -15.66 -14.72 11.09
N ILE A 178 -15.41 -13.55 10.50
CA ILE A 178 -14.47 -12.55 11.05
C ILE A 178 -15.01 -11.94 12.35
N ALA A 179 -16.27 -11.54 12.40
CA ALA A 179 -16.89 -10.97 13.61
C ALA A 179 -16.82 -11.94 14.80
N GLY A 180 -17.06 -13.24 14.55
CA GLY A 180 -16.91 -14.28 15.57
C GLY A 180 -15.48 -14.34 16.11
N LYS A 181 -14.47 -14.37 15.24
CA LYS A 181 -13.05 -14.38 15.65
C LYS A 181 -12.63 -13.13 16.42
N LEU A 182 -13.16 -11.96 16.07
CA LEU A 182 -12.86 -10.71 16.76
C LEU A 182 -13.50 -10.66 18.15
N THR A 183 -14.68 -11.27 18.33
CA THR A 183 -15.37 -11.34 19.63
C THR A 183 -14.54 -12.10 20.67
N ASP A 184 -13.74 -13.09 20.24
CA ASP A 184 -12.83 -13.82 21.12
C ASP A 184 -11.57 -13.03 21.51
N GLN A 185 -11.23 -11.96 20.78
CA GLN A 185 -9.95 -11.23 20.89
C GLN A 185 -10.09 -9.80 21.40
N PHE A 186 -11.23 -9.16 21.18
CA PHE A 186 -11.47 -7.75 21.47
C PHE A 186 -12.49 -7.58 22.58
N ALA A 187 -12.28 -6.55 23.42
CA ALA A 187 -13.18 -6.21 24.50
C ALA A 187 -14.58 -5.78 24.01
N GLU A 188 -14.63 -5.07 22.88
CA GLU A 188 -15.86 -4.61 22.25
C GLU A 188 -15.82 -4.91 20.75
N VAL A 189 -16.87 -5.55 20.24
CA VAL A 189 -17.12 -5.75 18.81
C VAL A 189 -18.54 -5.27 18.52
N ARG A 190 -18.67 -4.37 17.56
CA ARG A 190 -19.99 -3.88 17.12
C ARG A 190 -20.65 -4.90 16.20
N ASP A 191 -21.98 -4.82 16.13
CA ASP A 191 -22.76 -5.59 15.18
C ASP A 191 -22.27 -5.36 13.73
N ILE A 192 -22.40 -6.38 12.89
CA ILE A 192 -22.03 -6.29 11.48
C ILE A 192 -22.95 -5.29 10.78
N GLU A 193 -22.36 -4.29 10.14
CA GLU A 193 -23.11 -3.27 9.42
C GLU A 193 -22.98 -3.46 7.91
N LYS A 194 -24.10 -3.39 7.20
CA LYS A 194 -24.08 -3.31 5.74
C LYS A 194 -23.87 -1.86 5.32
N VAL A 195 -22.81 -1.59 4.57
CA VAL A 195 -22.38 -0.24 4.21
C VAL A 195 -22.23 -0.07 2.70
N SER A 196 -22.38 1.17 2.23
CA SER A 196 -22.05 1.56 0.85
C SER A 196 -20.72 2.29 0.74
N GLU A 197 -20.18 2.79 1.86
CA GLU A 197 -18.97 3.61 1.94
C GLU A 197 -18.06 3.14 3.09
N PRO A 198 -16.73 3.33 2.98
CA PRO A 198 -16.00 3.78 1.78
C PRO A 198 -16.02 2.74 0.65
N VAL A 199 -16.33 1.48 0.98
CA VAL A 199 -16.56 0.40 0.04
C VAL A 199 -17.92 -0.26 0.29
N LYS A 200 -18.59 -0.70 -0.77
CA LYS A 200 -19.87 -1.40 -0.65
C LYS A 200 -19.65 -2.82 -0.13
N GLY A 201 -20.30 -3.17 0.98
CA GLY A 201 -20.14 -4.51 1.58
C GLY A 201 -20.60 -4.56 3.02
N TYR A 202 -19.80 -5.23 3.86
CA TYR A 202 -20.02 -5.38 5.29
C TYR A 202 -18.87 -4.73 6.05
N ARG A 203 -19.18 -4.06 7.18
CA ARG A 203 -18.22 -3.45 8.10
C ARG A 203 -18.31 -4.16 9.45
N ILE A 204 -17.15 -4.51 10.00
CA ILE A 204 -16.99 -4.98 11.38
C ILE A 204 -16.03 -4.00 12.07
N HIS A 205 -16.38 -3.55 13.27
CA HIS A 205 -15.57 -2.63 14.05
C HIS A 205 -15.35 -3.18 15.45
N ALA A 206 -14.10 -3.23 15.88
CA ALA A 206 -13.70 -3.78 17.17
C ALA A 206 -12.69 -2.86 17.86
N ILE A 207 -12.80 -2.74 19.18
CA ILE A 207 -11.91 -1.91 20.02
C ILE A 207 -11.48 -2.75 21.23
N ASN A 208 -10.18 -2.71 21.54
CA ASN A 208 -9.60 -3.44 22.66
C ASN A 208 -9.32 -2.52 23.87
N GLY A 209 -10.38 -1.95 24.44
CA GLY A 209 -10.32 -1.08 25.61
C GLY A 209 -10.65 0.38 25.33
N HIS A 210 -10.32 1.27 26.28
CA HIS A 210 -10.64 2.70 26.20
C HIS A 210 -9.42 3.61 26.45
N ASP A 211 -8.22 3.04 26.58
CA ASP A 211 -6.98 3.81 26.61
C ASP A 211 -6.70 4.43 25.23
N ARG A 212 -5.99 5.56 25.20
CA ARG A 212 -5.62 6.25 23.96
C ARG A 212 -4.83 5.36 22.99
N LEU A 213 -4.05 4.40 23.50
CA LEU A 213 -3.28 3.43 22.72
C LEU A 213 -4.02 2.09 22.52
N SER A 214 -5.31 2.00 22.88
CA SER A 214 -6.11 0.79 22.65
C SER A 214 -6.19 0.50 21.16
N GLU A 215 -5.98 -0.76 20.80
CA GLU A 215 -6.10 -1.22 19.41
C GLU A 215 -7.54 -1.09 18.91
N VAL A 216 -7.65 -0.63 17.67
CA VAL A 216 -8.88 -0.47 16.92
C VAL A 216 -8.70 -1.20 15.60
N ILE A 217 -9.60 -2.15 15.34
CA ILE A 217 -9.69 -2.83 14.07
C ILE A 217 -11.02 -2.48 13.39
N THR A 218 -10.94 -2.03 12.14
CA THR A 218 -12.10 -1.94 11.26
C THR A 218 -11.86 -2.81 10.03
N VAL A 219 -12.74 -3.80 9.83
CA VAL A 219 -12.68 -4.69 8.68
C VAL A 219 -13.83 -4.37 7.74
N TYR A 220 -13.53 -4.15 6.47
CA TYR A 220 -14.52 -4.17 5.39
C TYR A 220 -14.40 -5.46 4.60
N VAL A 221 -15.53 -6.11 4.34
CA VAL A 221 -15.62 -7.27 3.47
C VAL A 221 -16.47 -6.90 2.26
N THR A 222 -15.86 -6.91 1.08
CA THR A 222 -16.50 -6.52 -0.19
C THR A 222 -16.35 -7.62 -1.24
N SER A 223 -17.25 -7.66 -2.22
CA SER A 223 -17.20 -8.66 -3.29
C SER A 223 -15.95 -8.45 -4.14
N ASN A 224 -15.32 -9.54 -4.60
CA ASN A 224 -14.30 -9.47 -5.65
C ASN A 224 -14.90 -9.48 -7.08
N GLU A 225 -16.20 -9.20 -7.19
CA GLU A 225 -17.01 -9.26 -8.42
C GLU A 225 -17.08 -10.64 -9.09
N ARG A 226 -16.58 -11.67 -8.39
CA ARG A 226 -16.66 -13.09 -8.78
C ARG A 226 -17.38 -13.86 -7.65
N GLN A 227 -16.84 -15.01 -7.24
CA GLN A 227 -17.42 -15.84 -6.17
C GLN A 227 -16.74 -15.65 -4.81
N GLY A 228 -15.84 -14.66 -4.68
CA GLY A 228 -15.06 -14.41 -3.48
C GLY A 228 -15.23 -13.01 -2.92
N SER A 229 -14.33 -12.65 -2.02
CA SER A 229 -14.34 -11.39 -1.28
C SER A 229 -12.94 -10.82 -1.12
N PHE A 230 -12.87 -9.50 -1.04
CA PHE A 230 -11.74 -8.80 -0.43
C PHE A 230 -12.02 -8.57 1.06
N ILE A 231 -10.97 -8.70 1.86
CA ILE A 231 -10.94 -8.31 3.28
C ILE A 231 -9.99 -7.13 3.39
N LEU A 232 -10.52 -5.99 3.82
CA LEU A 232 -9.79 -4.73 3.93
C LEU A 232 -9.73 -4.35 5.42
N THR A 233 -8.59 -4.62 6.04
CA THR A 233 -8.40 -4.49 7.50
C THR A 233 -7.61 -3.24 7.82
N MET A 234 -8.27 -2.26 8.42
CA MET A 234 -7.64 -1.12 9.06
C MET A 234 -7.28 -1.49 10.49
N ASN A 235 -6.01 -1.36 10.87
CA ASN A 235 -5.52 -1.48 12.23
C ASN A 235 -4.85 -0.15 12.63
N TYR A 236 -5.30 0.43 13.73
CA TYR A 236 -4.73 1.64 14.34
C TYR A 236 -5.08 1.68 15.83
N PHE A 237 -4.64 2.69 16.55
CA PHE A 237 -5.00 2.89 17.96
C PHE A 237 -5.98 4.04 18.13
N LEU A 238 -6.70 4.08 19.26
CA LEU A 238 -7.83 4.98 19.49
C LEU A 238 -7.50 6.46 19.22
N GLU A 239 -6.36 6.96 19.70
CA GLU A 239 -5.89 8.33 19.46
C GLU A 239 -5.54 8.61 17.99
N ALA A 240 -5.21 7.58 17.21
CA ALA A 240 -4.93 7.71 15.79
C ALA A 240 -6.18 7.65 14.88
N ALA A 241 -7.39 7.53 15.44
CA ALA A 241 -8.62 7.41 14.66
C ALA A 241 -8.87 8.61 13.74
N GLU A 242 -8.70 9.83 14.24
CA GLU A 242 -8.92 11.07 13.47
C GLU A 242 -7.83 11.33 12.43
N GLY A 243 -6.62 10.79 12.66
CA GLY A 243 -5.48 10.90 11.75
C GLY A 243 -5.36 9.72 10.77
N HIS A 244 -4.84 8.59 11.25
CA HIS A 244 -4.62 7.41 10.43
C HIS A 244 -5.94 6.74 10.02
N GLY A 245 -6.93 6.66 10.91
CA GLY A 245 -8.24 6.09 10.59
C GLY A 245 -8.96 6.85 9.47
N ALA A 246 -8.98 8.18 9.51
CA ALA A 246 -9.53 9.02 8.45
C ALA A 246 -8.80 8.82 7.11
N ARG A 247 -7.45 8.81 7.13
CA ARG A 247 -6.63 8.59 5.92
C ARG A 247 -6.83 7.21 5.29
N PHE A 248 -6.94 6.16 6.10
CA PHE A 248 -7.24 4.83 5.58
C PHE A 248 -8.67 4.73 5.03
N THR A 249 -9.64 5.39 5.66
CA THR A 249 -11.01 5.48 5.12
C THR A 249 -10.99 6.12 3.73
N GLN A 250 -10.31 7.25 3.59
CA GLN A 250 -10.14 7.94 2.31
C GLN A 250 -9.39 7.08 1.28
N THR A 251 -8.34 6.37 1.70
CA THR A 251 -7.60 5.40 0.85
C THR A 251 -8.55 4.32 0.31
N LEU A 252 -9.44 3.80 1.15
CA LEU A 252 -10.44 2.80 0.75
C LEU A 252 -11.51 3.34 -0.20
N GLU A 253 -11.83 4.65 -0.18
CA GLU A 253 -12.73 5.25 -1.19
C GLU A 253 -12.14 5.16 -2.61
N GLN A 254 -10.81 5.09 -2.70
CA GLN A 254 -10.09 4.94 -3.97
C GLN A 254 -9.92 3.47 -4.39
N PHE A 255 -10.33 2.50 -3.56
CA PHE A 255 -10.25 1.08 -3.89
C PHE A 255 -11.21 0.73 -5.02
N LYS A 256 -10.69 0.03 -6.04
CA LYS A 256 -11.48 -0.47 -7.17
C LYS A 256 -11.13 -1.91 -7.48
N VAL A 257 -12.15 -2.75 -7.56
CA VAL A 257 -12.05 -4.07 -8.18
C VAL A 257 -11.98 -3.88 -9.69
N LEU A 258 -11.08 -4.62 -10.34
CA LEU A 258 -10.85 -4.54 -11.78
C LEU A 258 -11.56 -5.71 -12.46
N ALA A 259 -12.67 -5.42 -13.14
CA ALA A 259 -13.48 -6.42 -13.83
C ALA A 259 -12.68 -7.19 -14.90
N GLU A 260 -13.15 -8.40 -15.22
CA GLU A 260 -12.86 -9.08 -16.49
C GLU A 260 -13.95 -8.64 -17.47
N GLU A 261 -13.58 -8.02 -18.60
CA GLU A 261 -14.50 -7.79 -19.73
C GLU A 261 -14.74 -9.10 -20.50
#